data_AF-A0AAV9XM67-F1
#
_entry.id   AF-A0AAV9XM67-F1
#
_cell.length_a   1.000
_cell.length_b   1.000
_cell.length_c   1.000
_cell.angle_alpha   90.00
_cell.angle_beta   90.00
_cell.angle_gamma   90.00
#
_symmetry.space_group_name_H-M   'P 1'
#
loop_
_entity.id
_entity.type
_entity.pdbx_description
1 polymer ?
#
loop_
_entity_poly.entity_id
_entity_poly.type
_entity_poly.pdbx_seq_one_letter_code
_entity_poly.pdbx_strand_id
1 'polypeptide(L)'
;MQHTLDSESLALQTLSSLSARLSRIEHALVGHPLTHPSTTSTPLSLHAAKINHRDHSIRARLSALEAALSRLASHSKPVHDLLLLHASIPEIFTDVLPTTHPPPQGSLTLDEKAAVVLSSASHVQSVASQLVSLRDIPVPDVDTSVKLVELGDRLDKLTVLQEMQGREMGELRRRSLKVLERWYEVSVEGVNECFAEWDERVRGCERVVGRKLHEEETEN
;
A
#
# COMPACT_ATOMS: atom_id res chain seq x y z
N MET A 1 -55.51 48.45 15.65
CA MET A 1 -55.50 46.98 15.76
C MET A 1 -54.44 46.30 14.88
N GLN A 2 -53.80 47.00 13.92
CA GLN A 2 -52.75 46.40 13.08
C GLN A 2 -51.42 46.18 13.83
N HIS A 3 -50.99 47.13 14.67
CA HIS A 3 -49.70 47.07 15.38
C HIS A 3 -49.58 45.95 16.43
N THR A 4 -50.69 45.42 16.94
CA THR A 4 -50.68 44.31 17.92
C THR A 4 -50.42 42.96 17.24
N LEU A 5 -50.94 42.77 16.02
CA LEU A 5 -50.70 41.57 15.22
C LEU A 5 -49.23 41.47 14.76
N ASP A 6 -48.62 42.61 14.43
CA ASP A 6 -47.20 42.68 14.07
C ASP A 6 -46.30 42.31 15.28
N SER A 7 -46.67 42.75 16.49
CA SER A 7 -45.92 42.44 17.71
C SER A 7 -45.98 40.96 18.09
N GLU A 8 -47.12 40.29 17.87
CA GLU A 8 -47.29 38.87 18.15
C GLU A 8 -46.52 38.01 17.13
N SER A 9 -46.54 38.39 15.85
CA SER A 9 -45.75 37.74 14.80
C SER A 9 -44.24 37.83 15.05
N LEU A 10 -43.74 39.01 15.48
CA LEU A 10 -42.34 39.19 15.87
C LEU A 10 -41.95 38.37 17.10
N ALA A 11 -42.85 38.27 18.09
CA ALA A 11 -42.63 37.43 19.27
C ALA A 11 -42.51 35.94 18.89
N LEU A 12 -43.34 35.44 17.98
CA LEU A 12 -43.26 34.06 17.50
C LEU A 12 -41.99 33.79 16.67
N GLN A 13 -41.57 34.73 15.83
CA GLN A 13 -40.31 34.61 15.07
C GLN A 13 -39.08 34.60 15.97
N THR A 14 -39.06 35.46 16.99
CA THR A 14 -37.95 35.50 17.96
C THR A 14 -37.91 34.24 18.82
N LEU A 15 -39.06 33.72 19.25
CA LEU A 15 -39.17 32.45 19.98
C LEU A 15 -38.70 31.27 19.11
N SER A 16 -39.11 31.21 17.84
CA SER A 16 -38.63 30.20 16.87
C SER A 16 -37.12 30.28 16.62
N SER A 17 -36.57 31.49 16.53
CA SER A 17 -35.11 31.69 16.41
C SER A 17 -34.37 31.22 17.66
N LEU A 18 -34.90 31.54 18.85
CA LEU A 18 -34.33 31.11 20.12
C LEU A 18 -34.41 29.60 20.30
N SER A 19 -35.53 28.96 19.97
CA SER A 19 -35.68 27.51 20.05
C SER A 19 -34.76 26.78 19.06
N ALA A 20 -34.61 27.31 17.84
CA ALA A 20 -33.66 26.77 16.86
C ALA A 20 -32.21 26.91 17.34
N ARG A 21 -31.85 28.04 17.96
CA ARG A 21 -30.50 28.24 18.53
C ARG A 21 -30.27 27.34 19.75
N LEU A 22 -31.26 27.17 20.61
CA LEU A 22 -31.18 26.29 21.78
C LEU A 22 -31.04 24.83 21.33
N SER A 23 -31.80 24.40 20.34
CA SER A 23 -31.68 23.07 19.73
C SER A 23 -30.30 22.83 19.08
N ARG A 24 -29.72 23.85 18.44
CA ARG A 24 -28.34 23.76 17.92
C ARG A 24 -27.30 23.67 19.04
N ILE A 25 -27.47 24.43 20.12
CA ILE A 25 -26.59 24.36 21.28
C ILE A 25 -26.71 22.99 21.94
N GLU A 26 -27.94 22.49 22.13
CA GLU A 26 -28.20 21.15 22.65
C GLU A 26 -27.58 20.06 21.76
N HIS A 27 -27.73 20.18 20.44
CA HIS A 27 -27.09 19.26 19.49
C HIS A 27 -25.57 19.31 19.55
N ALA A 28 -24.98 20.50 19.64
CA ALA A 28 -23.53 20.66 19.80
C ALA A 28 -23.03 20.12 21.15
N LEU A 29 -23.88 20.18 22.17
CA LEU A 29 -23.53 19.82 23.55
C LEU A 29 -23.72 18.33 23.86
N VAL A 30 -24.75 17.69 23.28
CA VAL A 30 -25.10 16.28 23.52
C VAL A 30 -24.66 15.38 22.36
N GLY A 31 -24.46 15.94 21.16
CA GLY A 31 -24.55 15.17 19.92
C GLY A 31 -26.01 14.81 19.62
N HIS A 32 -26.28 14.22 18.46
CA HIS A 32 -27.63 13.93 17.95
C HIS A 32 -28.65 13.59 19.06
N PRO A 33 -29.69 14.42 19.29
CA PRO A 33 -30.69 14.11 20.28
C PRO A 33 -31.39 12.81 19.87
N LEU A 34 -31.39 11.83 20.77
CA LEU A 34 -32.07 10.54 20.63
C LEU A 34 -33.60 10.73 20.65
N THR A 35 -34.15 11.35 19.61
CA THR A 35 -35.59 11.31 19.32
C THR A 35 -35.95 10.29 18.26
N HIS A 36 -34.97 9.54 17.72
CA HIS A 36 -35.24 8.41 16.82
C HIS A 36 -34.52 7.13 17.28
N PRO A 37 -35.25 6.08 17.72
CA PRO A 37 -34.65 4.80 18.09
C PRO A 37 -34.42 3.97 16.83
N SER A 38 -33.51 4.39 15.96
CA SER A 38 -33.08 3.59 14.80
C SER A 38 -32.02 4.32 14.00
N THR A 39 -30.75 4.12 14.35
CA THR A 39 -29.70 3.84 13.35
C THR A 39 -28.43 3.42 14.06
N THR A 40 -28.27 2.09 14.09
CA THR A 40 -27.00 1.39 14.27
C THR A 40 -26.10 1.65 13.05
N SER A 41 -24.78 1.54 13.29
CA SER A 41 -23.69 1.31 12.31
C SER A 41 -22.92 2.60 11.91
N THR A 42 -21.59 2.74 12.02
CA THR A 42 -20.44 1.82 12.22
C THR A 42 -19.22 2.59 12.86
N PRO A 43 -17.96 2.09 12.94
CA PRO A 43 -17.38 1.62 14.19
C PRO A 43 -15.96 2.18 14.45
N LEU A 44 -15.80 3.30 15.15
CA LEU A 44 -14.45 3.71 15.62
C LEU A 44 -14.41 4.46 16.95
N SER A 45 -15.56 4.77 17.57
CA SER A 45 -15.59 5.63 18.77
C SER A 45 -15.92 4.90 20.08
N LEU A 46 -15.84 3.57 20.11
CA LEU A 46 -16.42 2.76 21.20
C LEU A 46 -15.44 1.86 21.97
N HIS A 47 -14.15 2.18 21.98
CA HIS A 47 -13.23 1.56 22.95
C HIS A 47 -12.88 2.48 24.14
N ALA A 48 -13.14 3.78 24.06
CA ALA A 48 -13.07 4.69 25.21
C ALA A 48 -14.45 4.98 25.84
N ALA A 49 -15.55 4.65 25.16
CA ALA A 49 -16.92 4.92 25.59
C ALA A 49 -17.52 3.84 26.51
N LYS A 50 -16.68 3.03 27.19
CA LYS A 50 -17.11 2.16 28.31
C LYS A 50 -17.17 2.96 29.61
N ILE A 51 -17.71 4.17 29.55
CA ILE A 51 -18.08 4.97 30.73
C ILE A 51 -19.47 5.55 30.44
N ASN A 52 -20.48 4.72 30.72
CA ASN A 52 -21.82 5.12 31.14
C ASN A 52 -22.37 6.41 30.48
N HIS A 53 -22.80 6.27 29.23
CA HIS A 53 -23.33 7.35 28.39
C HIS A 53 -24.70 7.92 28.83
N ARG A 54 -25.12 7.79 30.09
CA ARG A 54 -26.44 8.27 30.51
C ARG A 54 -26.45 9.38 31.56
N ASP A 55 -25.45 9.48 32.45
CA ASP A 55 -25.60 10.36 33.64
C ASP A 55 -24.41 11.30 33.94
N HIS A 56 -23.42 11.41 33.05
CA HIS A 56 -22.25 12.25 33.31
C HIS A 56 -22.28 13.57 32.55
N SER A 57 -22.40 14.67 33.31
CA SER A 57 -22.24 16.06 32.84
C SER A 57 -21.04 16.19 31.89
N ILE A 58 -21.14 17.01 30.83
CA ILE A 58 -20.08 17.22 29.83
C ILE A 58 -18.74 17.54 30.50
N ARG A 59 -18.77 18.32 31.58
CA ARG A 59 -17.59 18.62 32.38
C ARG A 59 -16.90 17.37 32.92
N ALA A 60 -17.68 16.39 33.39
CA ALA A 60 -17.16 15.11 33.88
C ALA A 60 -16.57 14.25 32.74
N ARG A 61 -17.17 14.30 31.53
CA ARG A 61 -16.64 13.61 30.35
C ARG A 61 -15.33 14.23 29.86
N LEU A 62 -15.26 15.56 29.79
CA LEU A 62 -14.04 16.28 29.43
C LEU A 62 -12.93 16.04 30.45
N SER A 63 -13.23 16.09 31.75
CA SER A 63 -12.24 15.78 32.79
C SER A 63 -11.76 14.32 32.74
N ALA A 64 -12.64 13.37 32.37
CA ALA A 64 -12.25 11.98 32.21
C ALA A 64 -11.33 11.77 31.00
N LEU A 65 -11.60 12.45 29.88
CA LEU A 65 -10.73 12.45 28.70
C LEU A 65 -9.39 13.12 28.98
N GLU A 66 -9.38 14.22 29.72
CA GLU A 66 -8.17 14.89 30.17
C GLU A 66 -7.33 13.99 31.10
N ALA A 67 -7.98 13.27 32.02
CA ALA A 67 -7.31 12.28 32.86
C ALA A 67 -6.74 11.11 32.04
N ALA A 68 -7.45 10.64 31.01
CA ALA A 68 -6.98 9.59 30.12
C ALA A 68 -5.81 10.07 29.25
N LEU A 69 -5.86 11.30 28.74
CA LEU A 69 -4.82 11.91 27.92
C LEU A 69 -3.56 12.19 28.74
N SER A 70 -3.68 12.71 29.96
CA SER A 70 -2.54 12.90 30.86
C SER A 70 -1.88 11.57 31.24
N ARG A 71 -2.65 10.49 31.42
CA ARG A 71 -2.13 9.13 31.61
C ARG A 71 -1.42 8.60 30.35
N LEU A 72 -1.92 8.92 29.16
CA LEU A 72 -1.29 8.52 27.90
C LEU A 72 0.00 9.31 27.63
N ALA A 73 0.01 10.59 27.97
CA ALA A 73 1.16 11.47 27.88
C ALA A 73 2.31 11.03 28.80
N SER A 74 2.00 10.51 30.00
CA SER A 74 3.05 9.98 30.90
C SER A 74 3.62 8.63 30.43
N HIS A 75 2.83 7.82 29.71
CA HIS A 75 3.26 6.49 29.26
C HIS A 75 3.94 6.49 27.88
N SER A 76 3.65 7.48 27.02
CA SER A 76 4.17 7.52 25.65
C SER A 76 4.93 8.81 25.35
N LYS A 77 6.26 8.66 25.15
CA LYS A 77 7.16 9.72 24.71
C LYS A 77 6.66 10.52 23.49
N PRO A 78 6.14 9.89 22.40
CA PRO A 78 5.69 10.67 21.25
C PRO A 78 4.47 11.55 21.56
N VAL A 79 3.55 11.12 22.44
CA VAL A 79 2.41 11.97 22.83
C VAL A 79 2.88 13.13 23.70
N HIS A 80 3.87 12.90 24.56
CA HIS A 80 4.50 13.98 25.32
C HIS A 80 5.16 15.01 24.39
N ASP A 81 5.92 14.56 23.39
CA ASP A 81 6.59 15.42 22.42
C ASP A 81 5.58 16.21 21.56
N LEU A 82 4.45 15.59 21.17
CA LEU A 82 3.38 16.29 20.46
C LEU A 82 2.66 17.33 21.34
N LEU A 83 2.48 17.07 22.63
CA LEU A 83 1.89 18.04 23.56
C LEU A 83 2.84 19.23 23.81
N LEU A 84 4.14 18.97 23.91
CA LEU A 84 5.16 20.02 23.97
C LEU A 84 5.22 20.82 22.66
N LEU A 85 5.10 20.15 21.52
CA LEU A 85 5.03 20.81 20.21
C LEU A 85 3.77 21.66 20.08
N HIS A 86 2.62 21.17 20.55
CA HIS A 86 1.37 21.94 20.60
C HIS A 86 1.47 23.15 21.53
N ALA A 87 2.15 23.02 22.68
CA ALA A 87 2.34 24.12 23.62
C ALA A 87 3.35 25.18 23.12
N SER A 88 4.39 24.75 22.41
CA SER A 88 5.41 25.65 21.87
C SER A 88 5.00 26.31 20.55
N ILE A 89 4.22 25.61 19.72
CA ILE A 89 3.79 26.08 18.41
C ILE A 89 2.32 25.70 18.20
N PRO A 90 1.38 26.44 18.82
CA PRO A 90 -0.05 26.21 18.61
C PRO A 90 -0.46 26.42 17.15
N GLU A 91 0.31 27.21 16.39
CA GLU A 91 0.07 27.52 14.97
C GLU A 91 0.13 26.31 14.03
N ILE A 92 0.82 25.22 14.41
CA ILE A 92 0.90 23.99 13.60
C ILE A 92 -0.41 23.18 13.68
N PHE A 93 -1.13 23.29 14.81
CA PHE A 93 -2.29 22.46 15.12
C PHE A 93 -3.61 23.23 15.13
N THR A 94 -3.57 24.56 15.22
CA THR A 94 -4.54 25.35 14.48
C THR A 94 -4.22 25.16 13.01
N ASP A 95 -4.70 24.05 12.47
CA ASP A 95 -5.06 24.00 11.07
C ASP A 95 -5.73 25.34 10.80
N VAL A 96 -5.23 26.05 9.80
CA VAL A 96 -5.90 27.20 9.25
C VAL A 96 -7.24 26.65 8.73
N LEU A 97 -8.21 26.47 9.64
CA LEU A 97 -9.58 26.81 9.37
C LEU A 97 -9.41 28.16 8.71
N PRO A 98 -9.69 28.29 7.39
CA PRO A 98 -9.38 29.50 6.67
C PRO A 98 -9.94 30.61 7.52
N THR A 99 -9.00 31.34 8.15
CA THR A 99 -9.34 32.50 8.93
C THR A 99 -10.18 33.31 7.99
N THR A 100 -11.22 33.89 8.54
CA THR A 100 -12.22 34.72 7.90
C THR A 100 -11.57 35.96 7.26
N HIS A 101 -10.63 35.77 6.33
CA HIS A 101 -10.46 36.64 5.21
C HIS A 101 -11.70 36.37 4.36
N PRO A 102 -12.68 37.29 4.30
CA PRO A 102 -13.70 37.17 3.27
C PRO A 102 -12.94 37.00 1.94
N PRO A 103 -13.29 36.04 1.06
CA PRO A 103 -12.70 36.01 -0.28
C PRO A 103 -12.74 37.43 -0.83
N PRO A 104 -11.67 37.96 -1.48
CA PRO A 104 -11.66 39.34 -1.96
C PRO A 104 -13.00 39.61 -2.66
N GLN A 105 -13.83 40.44 -2.03
CA GLN A 105 -15.11 40.80 -2.60
C GLN A 105 -14.79 41.73 -3.77
N GLY A 106 -14.78 41.14 -4.97
CA GLY A 106 -14.39 41.76 -6.25
C GLY A 106 -13.11 41.11 -6.77
N SER A 107 -13.09 40.39 -7.89
CA SER A 107 -13.53 40.85 -9.21
C SER A 107 -13.73 39.67 -10.16
N LEU A 108 -14.74 38.83 -9.92
CA LEU A 108 -15.40 38.17 -11.05
C LEU A 108 -16.86 38.62 -11.07
N THR A 109 -17.22 39.33 -12.12
CA THR A 109 -18.60 39.67 -12.48
C THR A 109 -19.45 38.40 -12.52
N LEU A 110 -20.77 38.53 -12.34
CA LEU A 110 -21.69 37.39 -12.40
C LEU A 110 -21.52 36.59 -13.70
N ASP A 111 -21.20 37.29 -14.78
CA ASP A 111 -20.96 36.73 -16.11
C ASP A 111 -19.66 35.92 -16.17
N GLU A 112 -18.57 36.41 -15.56
CA GLU A 112 -17.30 35.65 -15.46
C GLU A 112 -17.45 34.41 -14.57
N LYS A 113 -18.25 34.47 -13.51
CA LYS A 113 -18.56 33.29 -12.69
C LYS A 113 -19.38 32.27 -13.49
N ALA A 114 -20.37 32.72 -14.25
CA ALA A 114 -21.15 31.87 -15.14
C ALA A 114 -20.25 31.24 -16.22
N ALA A 115 -19.32 31.99 -16.81
CA ALA A 115 -18.36 31.47 -17.78
C ALA A 115 -17.44 30.40 -17.17
N VAL A 116 -16.93 30.61 -15.95
CA VAL A 116 -16.12 29.61 -15.23
C VAL A 116 -16.93 28.36 -14.94
N VAL A 117 -18.17 28.49 -14.46
CA VAL A 117 -19.06 27.35 -14.19
C VAL A 117 -19.41 26.61 -15.48
N LEU A 118 -19.72 27.32 -16.56
CA LEU A 118 -20.03 26.69 -17.86
C LEU A 118 -18.80 25.99 -18.47
N SER A 119 -17.60 26.57 -18.31
CA SER A 119 -16.36 25.93 -18.76
C SER A 119 -15.99 24.68 -17.95
N SER A 120 -16.30 24.67 -16.65
CA SER A 120 -16.00 23.54 -15.76
C SER A 120 -17.13 22.51 -15.68
N ALA A 121 -18.33 22.83 -16.16
CA ALA A 121 -19.50 21.96 -16.09
C ALA A 121 -19.27 20.58 -16.74
N SER A 122 -18.60 20.53 -17.88
CA SER A 122 -18.29 19.24 -18.56
C SER A 122 -17.31 18.39 -17.75
N HIS A 123 -16.31 19.02 -17.12
CA HIS A 123 -15.36 18.33 -16.23
C HIS A 123 -16.05 17.84 -14.96
N VAL A 124 -16.95 18.63 -14.37
CA VAL A 124 -17.72 18.20 -13.20
C VAL A 124 -18.62 17.01 -13.56
N GLN A 125 -19.29 17.03 -14.71
CA GLN A 125 -20.10 15.92 -15.18
C GLN A 125 -19.28 14.66 -15.50
N SER A 126 -18.08 14.85 -16.06
CA SER A 126 -17.13 13.76 -16.33
C SER A 126 -16.63 13.12 -15.04
N VAL A 127 -16.18 13.92 -14.07
CA VAL A 127 -15.70 13.46 -12.77
C VAL A 127 -16.84 12.83 -11.96
N ALA A 128 -18.05 13.38 -11.99
CA ALA A 128 -19.21 12.76 -11.36
C ALA A 128 -19.49 11.38 -11.95
N SER A 129 -19.45 11.23 -13.28
CA SER A 129 -19.59 9.94 -13.96
C SER A 129 -18.47 8.96 -13.57
N GLN A 130 -17.24 9.44 -13.45
CA GLN A 130 -16.10 8.62 -13.00
C GLN A 130 -16.27 8.17 -11.55
N LEU A 131 -16.71 9.05 -10.64
CA LEU A 131 -16.93 8.70 -9.23
C LEU A 131 -18.09 7.73 -9.06
N VAL A 132 -19.16 7.87 -9.85
CA VAL A 132 -20.26 6.89 -9.91
C VAL A 132 -19.71 5.55 -10.42
N SER A 133 -18.94 5.57 -11.51
CA SER A 133 -18.30 4.36 -12.02
C SER A 133 -17.34 3.71 -11.01
N LEU A 134 -16.61 4.48 -10.21
CA LEU A 134 -15.71 3.96 -9.17
C LEU A 134 -16.48 3.39 -7.97
N ARG A 135 -17.64 3.96 -7.65
CA ARG A 135 -18.54 3.44 -6.62
C ARG A 135 -19.10 2.06 -6.98
N ASP A 136 -19.27 1.81 -8.28
CA ASP A 136 -19.77 0.54 -8.81
C ASP A 136 -18.66 -0.53 -8.92
N ILE A 137 -17.40 -0.18 -8.67
CA ILE A 137 -16.32 -1.17 -8.59
C ILE A 137 -16.39 -1.87 -7.23
N PRO A 138 -16.66 -3.19 -7.19
CA PRO A 138 -16.60 -3.92 -5.95
C PRO A 138 -15.16 -3.86 -5.42
N VAL A 139 -14.99 -3.38 -4.19
CA VAL A 139 -13.72 -3.48 -3.47
C VAL A 139 -13.35 -4.98 -3.47
N PRO A 140 -12.13 -5.35 -3.92
CA PRO A 140 -11.75 -6.76 -3.98
C PRO A 140 -11.89 -7.40 -2.60
N ASP A 141 -12.40 -8.63 -2.60
CA ASP A 141 -12.72 -9.37 -1.39
C ASP A 141 -11.48 -9.45 -0.48
N VAL A 142 -11.66 -9.13 0.80
CA VAL A 142 -10.58 -9.03 1.79
C VAL A 142 -9.83 -10.37 1.86
N ASP A 143 -10.54 -11.48 1.73
CA ASP A 143 -9.95 -12.82 1.72
C ASP A 143 -8.96 -13.02 0.57
N THR A 144 -9.19 -12.41 -0.60
CA THR A 144 -8.25 -12.48 -1.72
C THR A 144 -7.00 -11.65 -1.46
N SER A 145 -7.16 -10.48 -0.85
CA SER A 145 -6.03 -9.62 -0.48
C SER A 145 -5.16 -10.26 0.61
N VAL A 146 -5.77 -10.93 1.60
CA VAL A 146 -5.05 -11.68 2.65
C VAL A 146 -4.29 -12.86 2.03
N LYS A 147 -4.92 -13.63 1.14
CA LYS A 147 -4.25 -14.72 0.41
C LYS A 147 -3.08 -14.23 -0.44
N LEU A 148 -3.16 -13.04 -1.05
CA LEU A 148 -2.06 -12.46 -1.81
C LEU A 148 -0.87 -12.10 -0.91
N VAL A 149 -1.13 -11.55 0.27
CA VAL A 149 -0.08 -11.25 1.25
C VAL A 149 0.58 -12.54 1.74
N GLU A 150 -0.21 -13.57 2.07
CA GLU A 150 0.32 -14.89 2.44
C GLU A 150 1.14 -15.55 1.33
N LEU A 151 0.78 -15.30 0.07
CA LEU A 151 1.51 -15.83 -1.09
C LEU A 151 2.88 -15.14 -1.25
N GLY A 152 2.99 -13.86 -0.89
CA GLY A 152 4.26 -13.12 -0.89
C GLY A 152 5.33 -13.82 -0.04
N ASP A 153 4.99 -14.13 1.22
CA ASP A 153 5.90 -14.84 2.13
C ASP A 153 6.32 -16.23 1.62
N ARG A 154 5.43 -16.91 0.88
CA ARG A 154 5.75 -18.20 0.26
C ARG A 154 6.70 -18.03 -0.91
N LEU A 155 6.50 -16.98 -1.72
CA LEU A 155 7.36 -16.68 -2.85
C LEU A 155 8.78 -16.37 -2.38
N ASP A 156 8.93 -15.57 -1.31
CA ASP A 156 10.24 -15.25 -0.73
C ASP A 156 10.98 -16.49 -0.19
N LYS A 157 10.25 -17.45 0.40
CA LYS A 157 10.86 -18.72 0.81
C LYS A 157 11.33 -19.54 -0.40
N LEU A 158 10.54 -19.55 -1.47
CA LEU A 158 10.88 -20.28 -2.69
C LEU A 158 12.05 -19.65 -3.45
N THR A 159 12.16 -18.33 -3.48
CA THR A 159 13.29 -17.64 -4.13
C THR A 159 14.60 -17.97 -3.41
N VAL A 160 14.61 -17.96 -2.08
CA VAL A 160 15.79 -18.38 -1.29
C VAL A 160 16.17 -19.83 -1.56
N LEU A 161 15.20 -20.74 -1.62
CA LEU A 161 15.46 -22.14 -1.97
C LEU A 161 15.99 -22.29 -3.39
N GLN A 162 15.46 -21.52 -4.35
CA GLN A 162 15.93 -21.54 -5.74
C GLN A 162 17.37 -21.03 -5.85
N GLU A 163 17.76 -20.00 -5.10
CA GLU A 163 19.13 -19.52 -5.05
C GLU A 163 20.08 -20.58 -4.49
N MET A 164 19.68 -21.25 -3.41
CA MET A 164 20.44 -22.34 -2.80
C MET A 164 20.64 -23.51 -3.78
N GLN A 165 19.56 -23.96 -4.43
CA GLN A 165 19.61 -25.00 -5.45
C GLN A 165 20.47 -24.58 -6.66
N GLY A 166 20.40 -23.31 -7.06
CA GLY A 166 21.22 -22.75 -8.13
C GLY A 166 22.72 -22.85 -7.83
N ARG A 167 23.12 -22.57 -6.59
CA ARG A 167 24.51 -22.72 -6.12
C ARG A 167 24.95 -24.18 -6.14
N GLU A 168 24.14 -25.08 -5.57
CA GLU A 168 24.44 -26.51 -5.53
C GLU A 168 24.55 -27.12 -6.94
N MET A 169 23.61 -26.80 -7.83
CA MET A 169 23.68 -27.23 -9.23
C MET A 169 24.90 -26.67 -9.94
N GLY A 170 25.27 -25.41 -9.68
CA GLY A 170 26.50 -24.82 -10.22
C GLY A 170 27.76 -25.58 -9.78
N GLU A 171 27.84 -25.93 -8.50
CA GLU A 171 28.95 -26.72 -7.97
C GLU A 171 29.00 -28.13 -8.54
N LEU A 172 27.86 -28.82 -8.61
CA LEU A 172 27.77 -30.17 -9.17
C LEU A 172 28.16 -30.17 -10.63
N ARG A 173 27.70 -29.20 -11.42
CA ARG A 173 28.10 -29.03 -12.83
C ARG A 173 29.60 -28.79 -12.97
N ARG A 174 30.20 -27.97 -12.10
CA ARG A 174 31.65 -27.75 -12.11
C ARG A 174 32.41 -29.05 -11.79
N ARG A 175 31.93 -29.84 -10.83
CA ARG A 175 32.57 -31.12 -10.47
C ARG A 175 32.40 -32.15 -11.60
N SER A 176 31.22 -32.24 -12.21
CA SER A 176 30.96 -33.17 -13.31
C SER A 176 31.77 -32.79 -14.56
N LEU A 177 31.89 -31.51 -14.88
CA LEU A 177 32.74 -31.03 -15.97
C LEU A 177 34.20 -31.44 -15.77
N LYS A 178 34.76 -31.27 -14.56
CA LYS A 178 36.14 -31.69 -14.27
C LYS A 178 36.35 -33.20 -14.44
N VAL A 179 35.36 -34.01 -14.04
CA VAL A 179 35.43 -35.47 -14.23
C VAL A 179 35.35 -35.82 -15.71
N LEU A 180 34.48 -35.16 -16.48
CA LEU A 180 34.35 -35.37 -17.92
C LEU A 180 35.61 -34.93 -18.68
N GLU A 181 36.18 -33.78 -18.33
CA GLU A 181 37.45 -33.29 -18.87
C GLU A 181 38.57 -34.31 -18.62
N ARG A 182 38.70 -34.78 -17.36
CA ARG A 182 39.71 -35.79 -17.04
C ARG A 182 39.48 -37.11 -17.76
N TRP A 183 38.23 -37.53 -17.89
CA TRP A 183 37.88 -38.75 -18.61
C TRP A 183 38.20 -38.62 -20.10
N TYR A 184 37.93 -37.46 -20.70
CA TYR A 184 38.23 -37.17 -22.10
C TYR A 184 39.75 -37.20 -22.38
N GLU A 185 40.54 -36.49 -21.58
CA GLU A 185 42.00 -36.49 -21.67
C GLU A 185 42.58 -37.91 -21.56
N VAL A 186 42.20 -38.65 -20.52
CA VAL A 186 42.82 -39.96 -20.24
C VAL A 186 42.30 -41.04 -21.19
N SER A 187 40.99 -41.07 -21.43
CA SER A 187 40.34 -42.20 -22.10
C SER A 187 40.21 -41.98 -23.60
N VAL A 188 39.91 -40.76 -24.06
CA VAL A 188 39.73 -40.51 -25.49
C VAL A 188 41.07 -40.14 -26.12
N GLU A 189 41.73 -39.11 -25.59
CA GLU A 189 42.98 -38.63 -26.15
C GLU A 189 44.12 -39.64 -25.92
N GLY A 190 44.30 -40.12 -24.69
CA GLY A 190 45.33 -41.14 -24.40
C GLY A 190 45.17 -42.44 -25.19
N VAL A 191 43.93 -42.91 -25.42
CA VAL A 191 43.69 -44.10 -26.26
C VAL A 191 43.93 -43.79 -27.73
N ASN A 192 43.57 -42.60 -28.21
CA ASN A 192 43.84 -42.18 -29.58
C ASN A 192 45.34 -42.09 -29.86
N GLU A 193 46.14 -41.54 -28.93
CA GLU A 193 47.60 -41.53 -29.03
C GLU A 193 48.17 -42.96 -29.12
N CYS A 194 47.70 -43.87 -28.26
CA CYS A 194 48.10 -45.28 -28.31
C CYS A 194 47.77 -45.94 -29.65
N PHE A 195 46.56 -45.70 -30.19
CA PHE A 195 46.17 -46.21 -31.49
C PHE A 195 47.00 -45.59 -32.62
N ALA A 196 47.30 -44.30 -32.56
CA ALA A 196 48.13 -43.63 -33.56
C ALA A 196 49.56 -44.21 -33.58
N GLU A 197 50.16 -44.46 -32.43
CA GLU A 197 51.46 -45.14 -32.34
C GLU A 197 51.43 -46.57 -32.88
N TRP A 198 50.35 -47.31 -32.61
CA TRP A 198 50.19 -48.67 -33.13
C TRP A 198 50.05 -48.65 -34.65
N ASP A 199 49.25 -47.74 -35.19
CA ASP A 199 49.08 -47.57 -36.63
C ASP A 199 50.41 -47.17 -37.31
N GLU A 200 51.20 -46.27 -36.70
CA GLU A 200 52.55 -45.95 -37.20
C GLU A 200 53.48 -47.17 -37.23
N ARG A 201 53.48 -47.98 -36.15
CA ARG A 201 54.27 -49.22 -36.09
C ARG A 201 53.81 -50.23 -37.13
N VAL A 202 52.50 -50.43 -37.29
CA VAL A 202 51.93 -51.32 -38.30
C VAL A 202 52.30 -50.86 -39.70
N ARG A 203 52.14 -49.57 -40.03
CA ARG A 203 52.59 -48.99 -41.30
C ARG A 203 54.10 -49.14 -41.50
N GLY A 204 54.90 -49.08 -40.44
CA GLY A 204 56.33 -49.39 -40.47
C GLY A 204 56.60 -50.83 -40.92
N CYS A 205 55.91 -51.79 -40.31
CA CYS A 205 55.99 -53.21 -40.67
C CYS A 205 55.49 -53.47 -42.09
N GLU A 206 54.34 -52.91 -42.49
CA GLU A 206 53.77 -53.04 -43.83
C GLU A 206 54.74 -52.53 -44.90
N ARG A 207 55.42 -51.39 -44.66
CA ARG A 207 56.45 -50.89 -45.58
C ARG A 207 57.64 -51.84 -45.70
N VAL A 208 58.05 -52.50 -44.62
CA VAL A 208 59.14 -53.49 -44.65
C VAL A 208 58.71 -54.74 -45.42
N VAL A 209 57.51 -55.25 -45.14
CA VAL A 209 56.95 -56.43 -45.84
C VAL A 209 56.78 -56.12 -47.32
N GLY A 210 56.21 -54.97 -47.67
CA GLY A 210 56.05 -54.54 -49.06
C GLY A 210 57.36 -54.41 -49.82
N ARG A 211 58.43 -53.91 -49.17
CA ARG A 211 59.77 -53.89 -49.79
C ARG A 211 60.30 -55.30 -50.07
N LYS A 212 60.19 -56.21 -49.10
CA LYS A 212 60.64 -57.60 -49.28
C LYS A 212 59.85 -58.33 -50.36
N LEU A 213 58.53 -58.15 -50.40
CA LEU A 213 57.69 -58.73 -51.45
C LEU A 213 58.09 -58.20 -52.83
N HIS A 214 58.37 -56.90 -52.97
CA HIS A 214 58.87 -56.35 -54.22
C HIS A 214 60.26 -56.87 -54.60
N GLU A 215 61.17 -57.06 -53.63
CA GLU A 215 62.48 -57.69 -53.88
C GLU A 215 62.29 -59.13 -54.40
N GLU A 216 61.44 -59.94 -53.75
CA GLU A 216 61.09 -61.30 -54.19
C GLU A 216 60.41 -61.34 -55.57
N GLU A 217 59.60 -60.33 -55.92
CA GLU A 217 58.98 -60.20 -57.25
C GLU A 217 59.98 -59.82 -58.34
N THR A 218 61.06 -59.11 -58.01
CA THR A 218 62.11 -58.73 -58.97
C THR A 218 63.22 -59.76 -59.13
N GLU A 219 63.36 -60.68 -58.17
CA GLU A 219 64.31 -61.80 -58.22
C GLU A 219 63.77 -63.04 -58.95
N ASN A 220 62.46 -63.11 -59.20
CA ASN A 220 61.81 -64.13 -60.04
C ASN A 220 61.62 -63.66 -61.49
#